data_AF-A0A9Q7TQM1-F1
#
_entry.id   AF-A0A9Q7TQM1-F1
#
_cell.length_a   1.000
_cell.length_b   1.000
_cell.length_c   1.000
_cell.angle_alpha   90.00
_cell.angle_beta   90.00
_cell.angle_gamma   90.00
#
_symmetry.space_group_name_H-M   'P 1'
#
loop_
_entity.id
_entity.type
_entity.pdbx_description
1 polymer ?
#
loop_
_entity_poly.entity_id
_entity_poly.type
_entity_poly.pdbx_seq_one_letter_code
_entity_poly.pdbx_strand_id
1 'polypeptide(L)'
;MPPPNHSECIESLEDQVRSLLAALNARNTQEPSNDSASARQGCRSKEPEAFTGCFINDSDQILWLSTLLRGVAHQWFYPHLSAVNPPAWLTDYPLFINQLRVVFGDPDRIATAKREIEVLSQTTSVANYLTQFRQLQMTLNWGEDAMAWFFYRGLKENVKDDLSRSGKPTDLETLIQRSLEIDNHIAEWISERKRVITRSANPKLKSFVSALKSFVSALESVVSGWSLMMIGERESERARSLYIQKKSGGEPH
;
A
#
# COMPACT_ATOMS: atom_id res chain seq x y z
N MET A 1 -40.98 -4.09 -11.00
CA MET A 1 -40.13 -4.90 -10.11
C MET A 1 -38.84 -4.14 -9.93
N PRO A 2 -38.40 -3.81 -8.70
CA PRO A 2 -37.10 -3.18 -8.53
C PRO A 2 -36.00 -4.16 -8.96
N PRO A 3 -34.89 -3.68 -9.55
CA PRO A 3 -33.76 -4.55 -9.88
C PRO A 3 -33.13 -5.10 -8.59
N PRO A 4 -32.65 -6.35 -8.58
CA PRO A 4 -32.03 -6.93 -7.40
C PRO A 4 -30.79 -6.11 -7.00
N ASN A 5 -30.66 -5.84 -5.71
CA ASN A 5 -29.60 -5.01 -5.15
C ASN A 5 -28.23 -5.67 -5.41
N HIS A 6 -27.26 -4.89 -5.87
CA HIS A 6 -25.88 -5.34 -6.16
C HIS A 6 -25.19 -6.03 -4.96
N SER A 7 -25.64 -5.75 -3.72
CA SER A 7 -25.16 -6.40 -2.50
C SER A 7 -25.64 -7.86 -2.36
N GLU A 8 -26.87 -8.17 -2.78
CA GLU A 8 -27.44 -9.52 -2.68
C GLU A 8 -26.77 -10.49 -3.68
N CYS A 9 -26.32 -9.98 -4.84
CA CYS A 9 -25.53 -10.76 -5.79
C CYS A 9 -24.09 -11.03 -5.31
N ILE A 10 -23.51 -10.14 -4.50
CA ILE A 10 -22.16 -10.32 -3.94
C ILE A 10 -22.20 -11.33 -2.79
N GLU A 11 -23.18 -11.26 -1.89
CA GLU A 11 -23.37 -12.26 -0.83
C GLU A 11 -23.66 -13.65 -1.41
N SER A 12 -24.44 -13.73 -2.49
CA SER A 12 -24.72 -15.00 -3.19
C SER A 12 -23.45 -15.67 -3.76
N LEU A 13 -22.49 -14.88 -4.23
CA LEU A 13 -21.24 -15.40 -4.79
C LEU A 13 -20.26 -15.81 -3.68
N GLU A 14 -20.19 -15.04 -2.60
CA GLU A 14 -19.38 -15.41 -1.42
C GLU A 14 -19.90 -16.70 -0.78
N ASP A 15 -21.21 -16.91 -0.72
CA ASP A 15 -21.82 -18.12 -0.18
C ASP A 15 -21.59 -19.34 -1.10
N GLN A 16 -21.62 -19.15 -2.41
CA GLN A 16 -21.28 -20.21 -3.37
C GLN A 16 -19.81 -20.62 -3.27
N VAL A 17 -18.90 -19.65 -3.11
CA VAL A 17 -17.46 -19.92 -2.92
C VAL A 17 -17.19 -20.58 -1.57
N ARG A 18 -17.87 -20.16 -0.50
CA ARG A 18 -17.76 -20.78 0.84
C ARG A 18 -18.31 -22.21 0.85
N SER A 19 -19.42 -22.46 0.16
CA SER A 19 -20.00 -23.79 0.01
C SER A 19 -19.06 -24.75 -0.73
N LEU A 20 -18.43 -24.28 -1.81
CA LEU A 20 -17.45 -25.06 -2.57
C LEU A 20 -16.17 -25.32 -1.78
N LEU A 21 -15.68 -24.35 -1.00
CA LEU A 21 -14.53 -24.53 -0.10
C LEU A 21 -14.83 -25.55 1.01
N ALA A 22 -16.04 -25.56 1.56
CA ALA A 22 -16.46 -26.55 2.54
C ALA A 22 -16.56 -27.96 1.92
N ALA A 23 -17.05 -28.07 0.69
CA ALA A 23 -17.14 -29.34 -0.04
C ALA A 23 -15.76 -29.93 -0.39
N LEU A 24 -14.76 -29.07 -0.67
CA LEU A 24 -13.39 -29.50 -0.94
C LEU A 24 -12.68 -29.99 0.34
N ASN A 25 -12.86 -29.29 1.46
CA ASN A 25 -12.28 -29.72 2.75
C ASN A 25 -12.85 -31.04 3.26
N ALA A 26 -14.12 -31.34 2.98
CA ALA A 26 -14.76 -32.59 3.36
C ALA A 26 -14.24 -33.82 2.58
N ARG A 27 -13.64 -33.63 1.39
CA ARG A 27 -13.01 -34.72 0.62
C ARG A 27 -11.61 -35.10 1.12
N ASN A 28 -10.95 -34.22 1.87
CA ASN A 28 -9.59 -34.44 2.37
C ASN A 28 -9.53 -35.22 3.70
N THR A 29 -10.67 -35.64 4.25
CA THR A 29 -10.77 -36.34 5.55
C THR A 29 -10.94 -37.86 5.47
N GLN A 30 -10.84 -38.47 4.29
CA GLN A 30 -10.78 -39.93 4.16
C GLN A 30 -9.33 -40.40 3.97
N GLU A 31 -8.70 -40.85 5.06
CA GLU A 31 -7.58 -41.78 4.99
C GLU A 31 -7.99 -43.07 4.25
N PRO A 32 -7.02 -43.76 3.63
CA PRO A 32 -6.70 -45.06 4.20
C PRO A 32 -5.21 -45.26 4.48
N SER A 33 -4.98 -45.76 5.70
CA SER A 33 -3.91 -46.62 6.21
C SER A 33 -2.90 -47.24 5.24
N ASN A 34 -1.63 -47.14 5.67
CA ASN A 34 -0.51 -48.10 5.59
C ASN A 34 -0.07 -48.65 4.20
N ASP A 35 1.13 -48.26 3.74
CA ASP A 35 2.34 -49.09 3.92
C ASP A 35 3.61 -48.49 3.27
N SER A 36 4.72 -48.71 3.97
CA SER A 36 6.13 -48.73 3.52
C SER A 36 6.89 -47.41 3.28
N ALA A 37 7.91 -47.27 4.12
CA ALA A 37 8.98 -46.30 4.06
C ALA A 37 10.03 -46.62 2.98
N SER A 38 10.84 -45.59 2.69
CA SER A 38 12.24 -45.63 2.23
C SER A 38 12.48 -45.37 0.74
N ALA A 39 13.01 -44.19 0.42
CA ALA A 39 14.39 -44.02 -0.05
C ALA A 39 14.66 -42.55 -0.43
N ARG A 40 15.92 -42.16 -0.21
CA ARG A 40 16.46 -40.80 -0.26
C ARG A 40 16.83 -40.35 -1.68
N GLN A 41 17.07 -39.04 -1.77
CA GLN A 41 18.19 -38.38 -2.46
C GLN A 41 17.90 -37.71 -3.81
N GLY A 42 18.20 -36.40 -3.85
CA GLY A 42 18.74 -35.75 -5.05
C GLY A 42 18.07 -34.44 -5.43
N CYS A 43 18.64 -33.31 -4.98
CA CYS A 43 18.37 -32.01 -5.58
C CYS A 43 18.70 -32.05 -7.08
N ARG A 44 17.75 -31.67 -7.95
CA ARG A 44 18.07 -31.15 -9.28
C ARG A 44 17.10 -30.02 -9.61
N SER A 45 17.69 -28.87 -9.88
CA SER A 45 17.08 -27.65 -10.43
C SER A 45 15.93 -27.95 -11.39
N LYS A 46 14.71 -27.63 -10.97
CA LYS A 46 13.57 -27.40 -11.84
C LYS A 46 12.93 -26.09 -11.43
N GLU A 47 12.49 -25.33 -12.42
CA GLU A 47 11.61 -24.16 -12.32
C GLU A 47 10.48 -24.39 -11.32
N PRO A 48 9.78 -23.34 -10.84
CA PRO A 48 8.75 -23.51 -9.82
C PRO A 48 7.50 -24.16 -10.42
N GLU A 49 7.54 -25.48 -10.65
CA GLU A 49 6.39 -26.34 -10.98
C GLU A 49 5.63 -26.78 -9.71
N ALA A 50 5.80 -26.08 -8.59
CA ALA A 50 5.18 -26.45 -7.33
C ALA A 50 3.80 -25.79 -7.15
N PHE A 51 2.86 -26.11 -8.05
CA PHE A 51 1.41 -26.02 -7.76
C PHE A 51 0.53 -26.82 -8.75
N THR A 52 1.07 -27.17 -9.92
CA THR A 52 0.34 -27.86 -11.00
C THR A 52 -0.13 -29.28 -10.64
N GLY A 53 0.41 -29.88 -9.57
CA GLY A 53 0.01 -31.22 -9.11
C GLY A 53 -1.28 -31.30 -8.29
N CYS A 54 -1.90 -30.17 -7.93
CA CYS A 54 -3.12 -30.14 -7.09
C CYS A 54 -4.42 -30.04 -7.91
N PHE A 55 -4.33 -29.71 -9.20
CA PHE A 55 -5.49 -29.56 -10.07
C PHE A 55 -5.49 -30.66 -11.11
N ILE A 56 -6.66 -31.29 -11.30
CA ILE A 56 -6.85 -32.37 -12.27
C ILE A 56 -7.03 -31.79 -13.68
N ASN A 57 -7.48 -30.54 -13.79
CA ASN A 57 -7.78 -29.87 -15.04
C ASN A 57 -7.34 -28.40 -15.01
N ASP A 58 -6.81 -27.90 -16.13
CA ASP A 58 -6.40 -26.51 -16.32
C ASP A 58 -7.55 -25.53 -16.07
N SER A 59 -8.78 -25.93 -16.41
CA SER A 59 -9.98 -25.11 -16.18
C SER A 59 -10.26 -24.88 -14.69
N ASP A 60 -10.02 -25.87 -13.83
CA ASP A 60 -10.19 -25.72 -12.37
C ASP A 60 -9.13 -24.79 -11.78
N GLN A 61 -7.91 -24.86 -12.33
CA GLN A 61 -6.81 -23.99 -11.95
C GLN A 61 -7.06 -22.53 -12.38
N ILE A 62 -7.60 -22.30 -13.58
CA ILE A 62 -8.00 -20.97 -14.07
C ILE A 62 -9.15 -20.44 -13.22
N LEU A 63 -10.15 -21.27 -12.89
CA LEU A 63 -11.27 -20.88 -12.05
C LEU A 63 -10.78 -20.46 -10.65
N TRP A 64 -9.92 -21.26 -10.03
CA TRP A 64 -9.30 -20.90 -8.76
C TRP A 64 -8.52 -19.57 -8.87
N LEU A 65 -7.69 -19.41 -9.90
CA LEU A 65 -6.91 -18.19 -10.12
C LEU A 65 -7.81 -16.97 -10.34
N SER A 66 -8.98 -17.14 -10.97
CA SER A 66 -9.96 -16.07 -11.17
C SER A 66 -10.51 -15.51 -9.85
N THR A 67 -10.60 -16.35 -8.81
CA THR A 67 -11.02 -15.89 -7.46
C THR A 67 -9.99 -14.99 -6.78
N LEU A 68 -8.73 -15.03 -7.24
CA LEU A 68 -7.65 -14.18 -6.74
C LEU A 68 -7.60 -12.81 -7.46
N LEU A 69 -8.25 -12.69 -8.62
CA LEU A 69 -8.30 -11.43 -9.36
C LEU A 69 -9.15 -10.42 -8.60
N ARG A 70 -8.61 -9.21 -8.42
CA ARG A 70 -9.30 -8.10 -7.74
C ARG A 70 -9.23 -6.83 -8.60
N GLY A 71 -10.19 -5.93 -8.40
CA GLY A 71 -10.21 -4.61 -9.05
C GLY A 71 -10.22 -4.69 -10.58
N VAL A 72 -9.31 -3.95 -11.23
CA VAL A 72 -9.22 -3.85 -12.69
C VAL A 72 -8.98 -5.20 -13.36
N ALA A 73 -8.22 -6.09 -12.71
CA ALA A 73 -7.96 -7.43 -13.25
C ALA A 73 -9.23 -8.30 -13.32
N HIS A 74 -10.10 -8.19 -12.31
CA HIS A 74 -11.39 -8.88 -12.30
C HIS A 74 -12.34 -8.31 -13.36
N GLN A 75 -12.41 -6.97 -13.47
CA GLN A 75 -13.25 -6.29 -14.47
C GLN A 75 -12.85 -6.64 -15.91
N TRP A 76 -11.56 -6.83 -16.16
CA TRP A 76 -11.06 -7.31 -17.45
C TRP A 76 -11.44 -8.77 -17.72
N PHE A 77 -11.35 -9.64 -16.71
CA PHE A 77 -11.59 -11.07 -16.87
C PHE A 77 -13.08 -11.43 -17.02
N TYR A 78 -13.94 -10.83 -16.20
CA TYR A 78 -15.36 -11.21 -16.05
C TYR A 78 -16.17 -11.27 -17.37
N PRO A 79 -16.07 -10.30 -18.30
CA PRO A 79 -16.82 -10.33 -19.55
C PRO A 79 -16.53 -11.54 -20.44
N HIS A 80 -15.33 -12.13 -20.31
CA HIS A 80 -14.93 -13.29 -21.11
C HIS A 80 -15.64 -14.59 -20.68
N LEU A 81 -16.15 -14.66 -19.44
CA LEU A 81 -16.89 -15.82 -18.94
C LEU A 81 -18.30 -15.95 -19.55
N SER A 82 -18.93 -14.82 -19.89
CA SER A 82 -20.28 -14.76 -20.45
C SER A 82 -20.30 -14.56 -21.97
N ALA A 83 -19.14 -14.62 -22.62
CA ALA A 83 -19.02 -14.44 -24.07
C ALA A 83 -19.60 -15.64 -24.82
N VAL A 84 -20.32 -15.38 -25.91
CA VAL A 84 -20.90 -16.43 -26.79
C VAL A 84 -19.82 -17.36 -27.35
N ASN A 85 -18.62 -16.83 -27.58
CA ASN A 85 -17.44 -17.58 -27.97
C ASN A 85 -16.32 -17.29 -26.97
N PRO A 86 -16.12 -18.13 -25.94
CA PRO A 86 -15.06 -17.93 -24.96
C PRO A 86 -13.69 -18.10 -25.63
N PRO A 87 -12.71 -17.24 -25.32
CA PRO A 87 -11.37 -17.38 -25.87
C PRO A 87 -10.67 -18.66 -25.37
N ALA A 88 -9.82 -19.23 -26.22
CA ALA A 88 -9.11 -20.49 -25.96
C ALA A 88 -8.24 -20.46 -24.68
N TRP A 89 -7.81 -19.26 -24.25
CA TRP A 89 -7.05 -19.09 -23.01
C TRP A 89 -7.87 -19.31 -21.74
N LEU A 90 -9.20 -19.45 -21.79
CA LEU A 90 -10.03 -19.80 -20.63
C LEU A 90 -10.00 -21.30 -20.28
N THR A 91 -9.52 -22.14 -21.20
CA THR A 91 -9.44 -23.59 -21.01
C THR A 91 -8.01 -24.11 -20.91
N ASP A 92 -7.02 -23.28 -21.27
CA ASP A 92 -5.60 -23.60 -21.33
C ASP A 92 -4.85 -22.68 -20.35
N TYR A 93 -4.28 -23.28 -19.30
CA TYR A 93 -3.62 -22.53 -18.23
C TYR A 93 -2.38 -21.75 -18.72
N PRO A 94 -1.43 -22.32 -19.48
CA PRO A 94 -0.30 -21.56 -19.99
C PRO A 94 -0.72 -20.39 -20.88
N LEU A 95 -1.75 -20.55 -21.72
CA LEU A 95 -2.30 -19.44 -22.51
C LEU A 95 -2.93 -18.35 -21.63
N PHE A 96 -3.62 -18.75 -20.55
CA PHE A 96 -4.18 -17.79 -19.59
C PHE A 96 -3.10 -16.92 -18.93
N ILE A 97 -2.03 -17.54 -18.45
CA ILE A 97 -0.91 -16.83 -17.80
C ILE A 97 -0.21 -15.90 -18.79
N ASN A 98 -0.04 -16.33 -20.04
CA ASN A 98 0.52 -15.46 -21.09
C ASN A 98 -0.39 -14.26 -21.33
N GLN A 99 -1.71 -14.44 -21.41
CA GLN A 99 -2.64 -13.34 -21.59
C GLN A 99 -2.61 -12.37 -20.42
N LEU A 100 -2.57 -12.86 -19.18
CA LEU A 100 -2.39 -12.04 -17.99
C LEU A 100 -1.08 -11.24 -18.03
N ARG A 101 0.01 -11.85 -18.51
CA ARG A 101 1.30 -11.18 -18.68
C ARG A 101 1.26 -10.13 -19.79
N VAL A 102 0.51 -10.34 -20.86
CA VAL A 102 0.36 -9.34 -21.94
C VAL A 102 -0.47 -8.15 -21.48
N VAL A 103 -1.56 -8.40 -20.73
CA VAL A 103 -2.49 -7.33 -20.32
C VAL A 103 -1.99 -6.55 -19.11
N PHE A 104 -1.42 -7.23 -18.11
CA PHE A 104 -0.99 -6.61 -16.84
C PHE A 104 0.52 -6.66 -16.61
N GLY A 105 1.25 -7.45 -17.37
CA GLY A 105 2.70 -7.45 -17.29
C GLY A 105 3.27 -6.24 -18.00
N ASP A 106 4.40 -5.78 -17.50
CA ASP A 106 5.19 -4.78 -18.20
C ASP A 106 5.80 -5.38 -19.49
N PRO A 107 5.53 -4.81 -20.68
CA PRO A 107 6.06 -5.31 -21.95
C PRO A 107 7.59 -5.18 -22.03
N ASP A 108 8.19 -4.21 -21.34
CA ASP A 108 9.63 -3.92 -21.37
C ASP A 108 10.20 -3.86 -19.94
N ARG A 109 9.99 -4.93 -19.16
CA ARG A 109 10.48 -5.05 -17.76
C ARG A 109 11.93 -4.61 -17.57
N ILE A 110 12.80 -4.95 -18.52
CA ILE A 110 14.21 -4.57 -18.46
C ILE A 110 14.38 -3.06 -18.65
N ALA A 111 13.68 -2.44 -19.61
CA ALA A 111 13.79 -1.00 -19.84
C ALA A 111 13.19 -0.20 -18.69
N THR A 112 12.08 -0.66 -18.13
CA THR A 112 11.48 -0.07 -16.93
C THR A 112 12.41 -0.18 -15.73
N ALA A 113 12.96 -1.36 -15.46
CA ALA A 113 13.93 -1.54 -14.37
C ALA A 113 15.17 -0.65 -14.54
N LYS A 114 15.65 -0.43 -15.77
CA LYS A 114 16.75 0.51 -16.07
C LYS A 114 16.39 1.95 -15.71
N ARG A 115 15.19 2.40 -16.08
CA ARG A 115 14.73 3.76 -15.74
C ARG A 115 14.56 3.90 -14.23
N GLU A 116 14.00 2.88 -13.58
CA GLU A 116 13.78 2.87 -12.14
C GLU A 116 15.09 2.91 -11.37
N ILE A 117 16.10 2.11 -11.75
CA ILE A 117 17.41 2.10 -11.04
C ILE A 117 18.17 3.42 -11.23
N GLU A 118 17.99 4.11 -12.35
CA GLU A 118 18.62 5.42 -12.62
C GLU A 118 18.10 6.55 -11.74
N VAL A 119 16.81 6.50 -11.37
CA VAL A 119 16.16 7.50 -10.51
C VAL A 119 16.04 7.04 -9.05
N LEU A 120 16.37 5.77 -8.77
CA LEU A 120 16.29 5.19 -7.44
C LEU A 120 17.22 5.93 -6.48
N SER A 121 16.62 6.52 -5.45
CA SER A 121 17.33 7.23 -4.39
C SER A 121 16.80 6.83 -3.03
N GLN A 122 17.67 6.85 -2.03
CA GLN A 122 17.33 6.56 -0.65
C GLN A 122 16.48 7.70 -0.09
N THR A 123 15.19 7.44 0.14
CA THR A 123 14.25 8.41 0.75
C THR A 123 14.15 8.27 2.26
N THR A 124 14.09 7.03 2.76
CA THR A 124 13.93 6.70 4.18
C THR A 124 15.21 6.07 4.74
N SER A 125 15.19 4.79 5.08
CA SER A 125 16.34 4.01 5.55
C SER A 125 17.10 3.37 4.39
N VAL A 126 18.36 3.02 4.63
CA VAL A 126 19.16 2.22 3.68
C VAL A 126 18.54 0.85 3.48
N ALA A 127 17.95 0.25 4.52
CA ALA A 127 17.29 -1.06 4.42
C ALA A 127 16.12 -1.06 3.39
N ASN A 128 15.25 -0.05 3.46
CA ASN A 128 14.14 0.08 2.51
C ASN A 128 14.64 0.32 1.07
N TYR A 129 15.67 1.15 0.93
CA TYR A 129 16.32 1.41 -0.35
C TYR A 129 16.95 0.14 -0.92
N LEU A 130 17.66 -0.63 -0.09
CA LEU A 130 18.29 -1.89 -0.47
C LEU A 130 17.26 -2.91 -0.97
N THR A 131 16.11 -3.04 -0.31
CA THR A 131 15.05 -3.96 -0.76
C THR A 131 14.59 -3.62 -2.18
N GLN A 132 14.35 -2.34 -2.48
CA GLN A 132 13.96 -1.88 -3.81
C GLN A 132 15.10 -2.10 -4.82
N PHE A 133 16.33 -1.78 -4.44
CA PHE A 133 17.51 -1.98 -5.28
C PHE A 133 17.69 -3.46 -5.65
N ARG A 134 17.56 -4.38 -4.68
CA ARG A 134 17.68 -5.83 -4.94
C ARG A 134 16.59 -6.36 -5.86
N GLN A 135 15.36 -5.84 -5.75
CA GLN A 135 14.28 -6.20 -6.68
C GLN A 135 14.63 -5.83 -8.12
N LEU A 136 15.19 -4.64 -8.34
CA LEU A 136 15.68 -4.21 -9.64
C LEU A 136 16.89 -5.03 -10.10
N GLN A 137 17.82 -5.33 -9.19
CA GLN A 137 19.00 -6.15 -9.48
C GLN A 137 18.63 -7.56 -9.96
N MET A 138 17.58 -8.18 -9.41
CA MET A 138 17.09 -9.48 -9.90
C MET A 138 16.57 -9.42 -11.34
N THR A 139 16.09 -8.26 -11.78
CA THR A 139 15.61 -8.04 -13.15
C THR A 139 16.76 -7.62 -14.08
N LEU A 140 17.77 -6.93 -13.55
CA LEU A 140 18.91 -6.37 -14.28
C LEU A 140 20.16 -7.23 -14.08
N ASN A 141 20.54 -8.01 -15.10
CA ASN A 141 21.76 -8.80 -15.08
C ASN A 141 23.02 -7.96 -15.40
N TRP A 142 23.23 -6.85 -14.68
CA TRP A 142 24.45 -6.04 -14.82
C TRP A 142 25.56 -6.55 -13.90
N GLY A 143 26.82 -6.26 -14.28
CA GLY A 143 27.99 -6.63 -13.49
C GLY A 143 28.02 -5.95 -12.12
N GLU A 144 28.76 -6.55 -11.20
CA GLU A 144 28.86 -6.10 -9.81
C GLU A 144 29.40 -4.67 -9.69
N ASP A 145 30.42 -4.29 -10.48
CA ASP A 145 30.97 -2.94 -10.50
C ASP A 145 29.93 -1.87 -10.89
N ALA A 146 29.10 -2.19 -11.88
CA ALA A 146 28.02 -1.31 -12.31
C ALA A 146 26.98 -1.17 -11.20
N MET A 147 26.58 -2.29 -10.58
CA MET A 147 25.62 -2.29 -9.47
C MET A 147 26.15 -1.54 -8.25
N ALA A 148 27.44 -1.67 -7.91
CA ALA A 148 28.08 -0.90 -6.86
C ALA A 148 28.03 0.61 -7.14
N TRP A 149 28.24 1.01 -8.40
CA TRP A 149 28.13 2.41 -8.81
C TRP A 149 26.69 2.95 -8.64
N PHE A 150 25.68 2.22 -9.13
CA PHE A 150 24.27 2.63 -9.00
C PHE A 150 23.81 2.68 -7.54
N PHE A 151 24.20 1.69 -6.74
CA PHE A 151 23.89 1.67 -5.30
C PHE A 151 24.51 2.88 -4.61
N TYR A 152 25.81 3.12 -4.81
CA TYR A 152 26.49 4.29 -4.23
C TYR A 152 25.83 5.59 -4.67
N ARG A 153 25.45 5.74 -5.94
CA ARG A 153 24.82 6.94 -6.47
C ARG A 153 23.48 7.25 -5.79
N GLY A 154 22.67 6.24 -5.48
CA GLY A 154 21.36 6.42 -4.86
C GLY A 154 21.37 6.67 -3.35
N LEU A 155 22.49 6.45 -2.66
CA LEU A 155 22.59 6.73 -1.21
C LEU A 155 22.44 8.22 -0.87
N LYS A 156 21.94 8.51 0.33
CA LYS A 156 21.90 9.87 0.87
C LYS A 156 23.29 10.42 1.13
N GLU A 157 23.40 11.75 1.10
CA GLU A 157 24.67 12.48 1.28
C GLU A 157 25.31 12.21 2.64
N ASN A 158 24.53 12.19 3.73
CA ASN A 158 25.02 11.87 5.07
C ASN A 158 25.68 10.48 5.15
N VAL A 159 25.13 9.48 4.46
CA VAL A 159 25.70 8.12 4.40
C VAL A 159 26.97 8.12 3.53
N LYS A 160 26.94 8.84 2.39
CA LYS A 160 28.10 8.99 1.50
C LYS A 160 29.29 9.68 2.18
N ASP A 161 29.03 10.68 2.99
CA ASP A 161 30.06 11.41 3.74
C ASP A 161 30.79 10.49 4.71
N ASP A 162 30.07 9.69 5.49
CA ASP A 162 30.68 8.75 6.43
C ASP A 162 31.37 7.56 5.73
N LEU A 163 30.85 7.12 4.57
CA LEU A 163 31.54 6.17 3.70
C LEU A 163 32.85 6.75 3.14
N SER A 164 32.87 8.03 2.76
CA SER A 164 34.08 8.68 2.24
C SER A 164 35.17 8.81 3.31
N ARG A 165 34.79 9.07 4.57
CA ARG A 165 35.70 9.17 5.71
C ARG A 165 36.28 7.82 6.12
N SER A 166 35.47 6.76 6.06
CA SER A 166 35.86 5.42 6.50
C SER A 166 36.54 4.56 5.42
N GLY A 167 36.66 5.10 4.20
CA GLY A 167 37.21 4.41 3.03
C GLY A 167 36.10 3.76 2.20
N LYS A 168 35.99 4.17 0.93
CA LYS A 168 34.96 3.68 0.00
C LYS A 168 35.23 2.23 -0.39
N PRO A 169 34.34 1.27 -0.07
CA PRO A 169 34.45 -0.10 -0.57
C PRO A 169 34.19 -0.14 -2.09
N THR A 170 34.91 -1.00 -2.80
CA THR A 170 34.70 -1.27 -4.23
C THR A 170 33.70 -2.40 -4.46
N ASP A 171 33.64 -3.35 -3.54
CA ASP A 171 32.74 -4.50 -3.54
C ASP A 171 31.31 -4.10 -3.18
N LEU A 172 30.32 -4.64 -3.91
CA LEU A 172 28.91 -4.28 -3.73
C LEU A 172 28.40 -4.72 -2.35
N GLU A 173 28.71 -5.95 -1.94
CA GLU A 173 28.20 -6.49 -0.69
C GLU A 173 28.78 -5.75 0.51
N THR A 174 30.09 -5.48 0.46
CA THR A 174 30.78 -4.68 1.47
C THR A 174 30.22 -3.26 1.53
N LEU A 175 29.93 -2.65 0.38
CA LEU A 175 29.31 -1.32 0.32
C LEU A 175 27.92 -1.30 0.97
N ILE A 176 27.10 -2.32 0.70
CA ILE A 176 25.77 -2.47 1.28
C ILE A 176 25.86 -2.61 2.80
N GLN A 177 26.70 -3.53 3.28
CA GLN A 177 26.86 -3.80 4.71
C GLN A 177 27.29 -2.53 5.47
N ARG A 178 28.30 -1.82 4.95
CA ARG A 178 28.78 -0.58 5.56
C ARG A 178 27.74 0.53 5.55
N SER A 179 26.96 0.63 4.47
CA SER A 179 25.88 1.60 4.37
C SER A 179 24.78 1.36 5.42
N LEU A 180 24.45 0.09 5.69
CA LEU A 180 23.49 -0.29 6.73
C LEU A 180 24.00 0.04 8.13
N GLU A 181 25.27 -0.25 8.42
CA GLU A 181 25.91 0.08 9.71
C GLU A 181 25.87 1.58 9.98
N ILE A 182 26.22 2.40 8.97
CA ILE A 182 26.20 3.86 9.05
C ILE A 182 24.77 4.37 9.25
N ASP A 183 23.79 3.86 8.51
CA ASP A 183 22.38 4.27 8.66
C ASP A 183 21.85 3.99 10.06
N ASN A 184 22.18 2.82 10.62
CA ASN A 184 21.81 2.45 11.98
C ASN A 184 22.45 3.41 13.01
N HIS A 185 23.75 3.69 12.86
CA HIS A 185 24.46 4.62 13.74
C HIS A 185 23.89 6.05 13.66
N ILE A 186 23.59 6.55 12.46
CA ILE A 186 22.96 7.85 12.26
C ILE A 186 21.57 7.88 12.89
N ALA A 187 20.76 6.82 12.71
CA ALA A 187 19.43 6.72 13.29
C ALA A 187 19.48 6.72 14.82
N GLU A 188 20.41 5.98 15.41
CA GLU A 188 20.65 5.94 16.86
C GLU A 188 21.00 7.34 17.38
N TRP A 189 21.99 8.00 16.79
CA TRP A 189 22.41 9.36 17.17
C TRP A 189 21.28 10.39 17.06
N ILE A 190 20.47 10.34 15.99
CA ILE A 190 19.29 11.20 15.85
C ILE A 190 18.30 10.94 16.99
N SER A 191 18.07 9.67 17.35
CA SER A 191 17.15 9.29 18.42
C SER A 191 17.63 9.78 19.79
N GLU A 192 18.93 9.70 20.07
CA GLU A 192 19.55 10.18 21.31
C GLU A 192 19.44 11.69 21.44
N ARG A 193 19.76 12.43 20.37
CA ARG A 193 19.63 13.91 20.36
C ARG A 193 18.19 14.35 20.58
N LYS A 194 17.22 13.68 19.96
CA LYS A 194 15.79 13.92 20.23
C LYS A 194 15.46 13.68 21.70
N ARG A 195 15.96 12.61 22.32
CA ARG A 195 15.77 12.32 23.75
C ARG A 195 16.38 13.41 24.64
N VAL A 196 17.58 13.91 24.33
CA VAL A 196 18.22 15.00 25.09
C VAL A 196 17.42 16.31 24.99
N ILE A 197 16.97 16.68 23.79
CA ILE A 197 16.12 17.88 23.59
C ILE A 197 14.81 17.73 24.38
N THR A 198 14.16 16.57 24.32
CA THR A 198 12.91 16.33 25.06
C THR A 198 13.10 16.37 26.58
N ARG A 199 14.25 15.89 27.09
CA ARG A 199 14.63 15.92 28.52
C ARG A 199 15.01 17.32 29.02
N SER A 200 15.69 18.12 28.20
CA SER A 200 16.14 19.48 28.55
C SER A 200 15.02 20.52 28.48
N ALA A 201 13.96 20.27 27.71
CA ALA A 201 12.85 21.19 27.60
C ALA A 201 12.05 21.27 28.92
N ASN A 202 12.09 22.46 29.54
CA ASN A 202 11.51 22.76 30.86
C ASN A 202 10.02 22.34 30.92
N PRO A 203 9.64 21.39 31.82
CA PRO A 203 8.27 20.88 31.91
C PRO A 203 7.26 21.97 32.26
N LYS A 204 7.67 23.01 33.01
CA LYS A 204 6.82 24.16 33.33
C LYS A 204 6.52 25.03 32.11
N LEU A 205 7.48 25.14 31.19
CA LEU A 205 7.29 25.91 29.95
C LEU A 205 6.39 25.16 28.97
N LYS A 206 6.52 23.82 28.89
CA LYS A 206 5.64 22.98 28.07
C LYS A 206 4.19 23.03 28.54
N SER A 207 3.94 22.92 29.85
CA SER A 207 2.59 23.01 30.40
C SER A 207 1.98 24.40 30.23
N PHE A 208 2.80 25.45 30.36
CA PHE A 208 2.37 26.82 30.10
C PHE A 208 2.01 27.04 28.62
N VAL A 209 2.82 26.55 27.69
CA VAL A 209 2.54 26.64 26.25
C VAL A 209 1.30 25.82 25.86
N SER A 210 1.08 24.66 26.47
CA SER A 210 -0.16 23.89 26.25
C SER A 210 -1.39 24.59 26.83
N ALA A 211 -1.28 25.19 28.01
CA ALA A 211 -2.36 25.97 28.62
C ALA A 211 -2.67 27.23 27.80
N LEU A 212 -1.65 27.91 27.27
CA LEU A 212 -1.82 29.03 26.34
C LEU A 212 -2.51 28.59 25.06
N LYS A 213 -2.12 27.46 24.47
CA LYS A 213 -2.77 26.94 23.26
C LYS A 213 -4.26 26.62 23.50
N SER A 214 -4.61 26.01 24.64
CA SER A 214 -6.02 25.75 24.97
C SER A 214 -6.80 27.02 25.29
N PHE A 215 -6.15 28.01 25.89
CA PHE A 215 -6.75 29.31 26.20
C PHE A 215 -7.02 30.11 24.92
N VAL A 216 -6.06 30.14 23.99
CA VAL A 216 -6.24 30.77 22.67
C VAL A 216 -7.36 30.08 21.89
N SER A 217 -7.42 28.74 21.87
CA SER A 217 -8.52 28.04 21.19
C SER A 217 -9.89 28.30 21.83
N ALA A 218 -9.93 28.46 23.17
CA ALA A 218 -11.16 28.82 23.87
C ALA A 218 -11.60 30.26 23.55
N LEU A 219 -10.65 31.20 23.44
CA LEU A 219 -10.94 32.57 23.02
C LEU A 219 -11.44 32.63 21.57
N GLU A 220 -10.85 31.86 20.66
CA GLU A 220 -11.31 31.77 19.27
C GLU A 220 -12.74 31.20 19.16
N SER A 221 -13.10 30.26 20.04
CA SER A 221 -14.47 29.72 20.12
C SER A 221 -15.47 30.74 20.68
N VAL A 222 -15.08 31.53 21.69
CA VAL A 222 -15.92 32.60 22.27
C VAL A 222 -16.11 33.77 21.29
N VAL A 223 -15.05 34.16 20.57
CA VAL A 223 -15.13 35.18 19.50
C VAL A 223 -16.02 34.70 18.35
N SER A 224 -15.97 33.41 18.02
CA SER A 224 -16.90 32.79 17.05
C SER A 224 -18.35 32.80 17.55
N GLY A 225 -18.58 32.59 18.86
CA GLY A 225 -19.91 32.67 19.49
C GLY A 225 -20.50 34.09 19.52
N TRP A 226 -19.67 35.12 19.75
CA TRP A 226 -20.10 36.53 19.70
C TRP A 226 -20.42 36.99 18.28
N SER A 227 -19.78 36.41 17.26
CA SER A 227 -20.12 36.65 15.86
C SER A 227 -21.54 36.16 15.50
N LEU A 228 -21.99 35.05 16.10
CA LEU A 228 -23.36 34.54 15.92
C LEU A 228 -24.39 35.36 16.70
N MET A 229 -24.03 35.82 17.91
CA MET A 229 -24.91 36.63 18.77
C MET A 229 -25.20 38.02 18.18
N MET A 230 -24.22 38.61 17.48
CA MET A 230 -24.37 39.93 16.83
C MET A 230 -25.10 39.90 15.48
N ILE A 231 -25.45 38.72 14.96
CA ILE A 231 -26.30 38.56 13.77
C ILE A 231 -27.79 38.50 14.17
N GLY A 232 -28.13 37.96 15.34
CA GLY A 232 -29.52 37.89 15.84
C GLY A 232 -30.09 39.23 16.33
N GLU A 233 -29.26 40.11 16.89
CA GLU A 233 -29.70 41.40 17.45
C GLU A 233 -30.23 42.36 16.35
N ARG A 234 -29.64 42.32 15.15
CA ARG A 234 -30.01 43.18 14.00
C ARG A 234 -31.37 42.85 13.38
N GLU A 235 -31.84 41.60 13.49
CA GLU A 235 -33.18 41.23 13.01
C GLU A 235 -34.25 41.65 14.00
N SER A 236 -33.95 41.62 15.31
CA SER A 236 -34.87 42.08 16.36
C SER A 236 -35.10 43.61 16.31
N GLU A 237 -34.08 44.39 15.98
CA GLU A 237 -34.19 45.84 15.81
C GLU A 237 -34.93 46.23 14.53
N ARG A 238 -34.73 45.47 13.43
CA ARG A 238 -35.54 45.64 12.20
C ARG A 238 -37.02 45.32 12.48
N ALA A 239 -37.32 44.27 13.22
CA ALA A 239 -38.68 43.94 13.63
C ALA A 239 -39.31 45.02 14.55
N ARG A 240 -38.53 45.60 15.48
CA ARG A 240 -38.97 46.73 16.31
C ARG A 240 -39.19 48.01 15.50
N SER A 241 -38.35 48.28 14.49
CA SER A 241 -38.51 49.45 13.61
C SER A 241 -39.78 49.35 12.73
N LEU A 242 -40.08 48.16 12.20
CA LEU A 242 -41.31 47.89 11.44
C LEU A 242 -42.57 48.00 12.32
N TYR A 243 -42.49 47.56 13.58
CA TYR A 243 -43.59 47.69 14.53
C TYR A 243 -43.90 49.16 14.88
N ILE A 244 -42.87 50.01 14.98
CA ILE A 244 -43.03 51.46 15.26
C ILE A 244 -43.55 52.23 14.03
N GLN A 245 -43.14 51.87 12.81
CA GLN A 245 -43.71 52.45 11.59
C GLN A 245 -45.19 52.11 11.41
N LYS A 246 -45.62 50.89 11.73
CA LYS A 246 -47.03 50.49 11.63
C LYS A 246 -47.95 51.18 12.64
N LYS A 247 -47.39 51.64 13.77
CA LYS A 247 -48.13 52.36 14.82
C LYS A 247 -48.19 53.88 14.60
N SER A 248 -47.32 54.43 13.75
CA SER A 248 -47.26 55.87 13.41
C SER A 248 -47.92 56.23 12.07
N GLY A 249 -48.37 55.23 11.30
CA GLY A 249 -49.07 55.40 10.02
C GLY A 249 -50.59 55.14 10.06
N GLY A 250 -51.27 55.51 11.15
CA GLY A 250 -52.73 55.58 11.21
C GLY A 250 -53.15 57.05 11.09
N GLU A 251 -53.46 57.45 9.85
CA GLU A 251 -53.75 58.82 9.39
C GLU A 251 -54.89 59.56 10.12
N PRO A 252 -54.89 60.91 10.07
CA PRO A 252 -55.99 61.74 10.50
C PRO A 252 -57.05 61.90 9.40
N HIS A 253 -58.28 61.46 9.68
CA HIS A 253 -59.56 62.19 9.59
C HIS A 253 -60.75 61.22 9.67
#